data_AF-J4V4A9-F1
#
_entry.id   AF-J4V4A9-F1
#
_cell.length_a   1.000
_cell.length_b   1.000
_cell.length_c   1.000
_cell.angle_alpha   90.00
_cell.angle_beta   90.00
_cell.angle_gamma   90.00
#
_symmetry.space_group_name_H-M   'P 1'
#
loop_
_entity.id
_entity.type
_entity.pdbx_description
1 polymer ?
#
loop_
_entity_poly.entity_id
_entity_poly.type
_entity_poly.pdbx_seq_one_letter_code
_entity_poly.pdbx_strand_id
1 'polypeptide(L)'
;MLASCSNLQIGDNLNFDNSFTNNERFLLGSCLRGVNEQSLNFKNFTLSNLTGNVNSLGLEVDRTLVLSFQIEAVDNRTLIIQESISSPTNYLSSNMAAEEDKYLLEVLLAESCSQIIDFIS
;
A
#
# COMPACT_ATOMS: atom_id res chain seq x y z
N MET A 1 19.31 22.37 17.27
CA MET A 1 18.22 22.66 16.32
C MET A 1 17.81 21.33 15.71
N LEU A 2 16.74 20.73 16.21
CA LEU A 2 16.21 19.45 15.70
C LEU A 2 15.52 19.73 14.37
N ALA A 3 15.89 18.95 13.35
CA ALA A 3 15.43 19.10 11.98
C ALA A 3 13.91 19.22 11.92
N SER A 4 13.45 20.25 11.22
CA SER A 4 12.06 20.39 10.79
C SER A 4 11.70 19.12 10.01
N CYS A 5 10.86 18.27 10.60
CA CYS A 5 10.01 17.41 9.80
C CYS A 5 9.17 18.36 8.96
N SER A 6 9.55 18.51 7.69
CA SER A 6 8.76 19.22 6.70
C SER A 6 7.31 18.74 6.85
N ASN A 7 6.39 19.67 7.12
CA ASN A 7 4.96 19.46 6.96
C ASN A 7 4.75 19.08 5.50
N LEU A 8 4.90 17.79 5.19
CA LEU A 8 4.38 17.22 3.96
C LEU A 8 2.87 17.30 4.14
N GLN A 9 2.26 18.33 3.55
CA GLN A 9 0.82 18.32 3.32
C GLN A 9 0.56 17.16 2.37
N ILE A 10 0.34 15.96 2.96
CA ILE A 10 -0.42 14.89 2.32
C ILE A 10 -1.66 15.59 1.79
N GLY A 11 -1.87 15.56 0.47
CA GLY A 11 -2.76 16.51 -0.21
C GLY A 11 -4.06 16.71 0.56
N ASP A 12 -4.46 17.97 0.80
CA ASP A 12 -5.57 18.35 1.69
C ASP A 12 -6.91 17.65 1.36
N ASN A 13 -6.99 17.03 0.18
CA ASN A 13 -8.13 16.30 -0.35
C ASN A 13 -8.11 14.77 -0.06
N LEU A 14 -7.07 14.24 0.59
CA LEU A 14 -6.92 12.81 0.88
C LEU A 14 -7.22 12.49 2.34
N ASN A 15 -8.33 11.80 2.56
CA ASN A 15 -8.75 11.37 3.89
C ASN A 15 -8.51 9.87 4.04
N PHE A 16 -7.78 9.48 5.08
CA PHE A 16 -7.50 8.07 5.38
C PHE A 16 -8.15 7.70 6.71
N ASP A 17 -8.83 6.57 6.75
CA ASP A 17 -9.30 6.02 8.02
C ASP A 17 -8.13 5.46 8.87
N ASN A 18 -8.47 4.87 10.02
CA ASN A 18 -7.50 4.35 10.98
C ASN A 18 -6.85 3.02 10.57
N SER A 19 -7.24 2.41 9.44
CA SER A 19 -6.61 1.18 8.94
C SER A 19 -5.27 1.44 8.25
N PHE A 20 -5.01 2.67 7.80
CA PHE A 20 -3.74 3.08 7.20
C PHE A 20 -2.77 3.60 8.26
N THR A 21 -1.53 3.12 8.23
CA THR A 21 -0.42 3.69 9.02
C THR A 21 0.14 4.94 8.34
N ASN A 22 1.05 5.64 9.03
CA ASN A 22 1.71 6.82 8.48
C ASN A 22 2.51 6.51 7.21
N ASN A 23 3.03 5.29 7.07
CA ASN A 23 3.83 4.92 5.90
C ASN A 23 2.96 4.85 4.63
N GLU A 24 1.83 4.14 4.68
CA GLU A 24 0.95 4.03 3.51
C GLU A 24 0.33 5.39 3.15
N ARG A 25 -0.05 6.19 4.16
CA ARG A 25 -0.53 7.57 3.96
C ARG A 25 0.50 8.43 3.25
N PHE A 26 1.77 8.31 3.64
CA PHE A 26 2.86 9.04 3.01
C PHE A 26 3.11 8.60 1.57
N LEU A 27 3.16 7.28 1.31
CA LEU A 27 3.40 6.73 -0.02
C LEU A 27 2.28 7.10 -1.00
N LEU A 28 1.01 6.87 -0.61
CA LEU A 28 -0.17 7.23 -1.41
C LEU A 28 -0.26 8.76 -1.58
N GLY A 29 -0.05 9.52 -0.52
CA GLY A 29 -0.04 10.98 -0.59
C GLY A 29 1.04 11.54 -1.51
N SER A 30 2.19 10.87 -1.59
CA SER A 30 3.31 11.28 -2.44
C SER A 30 3.05 10.99 -3.91
N CYS A 31 2.51 9.80 -4.25
CA CYS A 31 2.26 9.45 -5.64
C CYS A 31 1.04 10.15 -6.24
N LEU A 32 0.04 10.49 -5.42
CA LEU A 32 -1.15 11.20 -5.86
C LEU A 32 -1.02 12.72 -5.74
N ARG A 33 0.20 13.20 -5.51
CA ARG A 33 0.47 14.63 -5.39
C ARG A 33 0.25 15.32 -6.73
N GLY A 34 -0.67 16.30 -6.75
CA GLY A 34 -0.91 17.14 -7.92
C GLY A 34 -1.94 16.61 -8.92
N VAL A 35 -2.55 15.45 -8.66
CA VAL A 35 -3.64 14.88 -9.48
C VAL A 35 -5.01 14.94 -8.80
N ASN A 36 -5.04 15.17 -7.48
CA ASN A 36 -6.28 15.15 -6.69
C ASN A 36 -6.90 16.53 -6.51
N GLU A 37 -7.65 16.99 -7.51
CA GLU A 37 -8.59 18.11 -7.34
C GLU A 37 -9.83 17.70 -6.54
N GLN A 38 -10.17 16.41 -6.55
CA GLN A 38 -11.33 15.84 -5.86
C GLN A 38 -10.93 15.27 -4.48
N SER A 39 -11.84 15.36 -3.51
CA SER A 39 -11.65 14.69 -2.22
C SER A 39 -11.87 13.18 -2.36
N LEU A 40 -10.90 12.40 -1.86
CA LEU A 40 -10.93 10.95 -1.84
C LEU A 40 -10.87 10.45 -0.40
N ASN A 41 -11.75 9.51 -0.06
CA ASN A 41 -11.79 8.86 1.24
C ASN A 41 -11.30 7.41 1.10
N PHE A 42 -10.13 7.13 1.65
CA PHE A 42 -9.49 5.83 1.69
C PHE A 42 -9.93 5.05 2.93
N LYS A 43 -10.41 3.82 2.72
CA LYS A 43 -11.00 3.00 3.76
C LYS A 43 -10.55 1.55 3.70
N ASN A 44 -10.64 0.87 4.85
CA ASN A 44 -10.55 -0.58 4.97
C ASN A 44 -9.26 -1.18 4.37
N PHE A 45 -8.11 -0.55 4.63
CA PHE A 45 -6.81 -1.07 4.28
C PHE A 45 -6.55 -2.42 4.95
N THR A 46 -6.12 -3.37 4.14
CA THR A 46 -5.70 -4.69 4.58
C THR A 46 -4.43 -5.08 3.83
N LEU A 47 -3.49 -5.67 4.57
CA LEU A 47 -2.31 -6.32 4.04
C LEU A 47 -2.23 -7.71 4.65
N SER A 48 -2.30 -8.74 3.81
CA SER A 48 -2.27 -10.13 4.23
C SER A 48 -1.12 -10.84 3.56
N ASN A 49 -0.45 -11.75 4.28
CA ASN A 49 0.55 -12.63 3.74
C ASN A 49 -0.03 -14.04 3.61
N LEU A 50 -0.08 -14.56 2.38
CA LEU A 50 -0.51 -15.91 2.06
C LEU A 50 0.74 -16.75 1.80
N THR A 51 1.05 -17.68 2.69
CA THR A 51 2.17 -18.62 2.53
C THR A 51 1.76 -19.71 1.53
N GLY A 52 2.44 -19.75 0.38
CA GLY A 52 1.96 -20.44 -0.82
C GLY A 52 2.32 -21.92 -0.89
N ASN A 53 3.50 -22.35 -0.44
CA ASN A 53 3.90 -23.76 -0.54
C ASN A 53 5.00 -24.08 0.47
N VAL A 54 4.90 -25.22 1.15
CA VAL A 54 5.95 -25.78 2.01
C VAL A 54 6.63 -26.91 1.23
N ASN A 55 7.94 -26.81 0.99
CA ASN A 55 8.67 -27.90 0.33
C ASN A 55 8.82 -29.12 1.26
N SER A 56 9.35 -30.23 0.74
CA SER A 56 9.57 -31.47 1.50
C SER A 56 10.50 -31.33 2.71
N LEU A 57 11.18 -30.18 2.86
CA LEU A 57 12.03 -29.84 4.00
C LEU A 57 11.32 -28.97 5.05
N GLY A 58 10.04 -28.62 4.85
CA GLY A 58 9.31 -27.74 5.76
C GLY A 58 9.59 -26.25 5.53
N LEU A 59 10.22 -25.86 4.42
CA LEU A 59 10.53 -24.47 4.10
C LEU A 59 9.46 -23.86 3.20
N GLU A 60 9.00 -22.66 3.55
CA GLU A 60 8.14 -21.85 2.68
C GLU A 60 8.91 -21.50 1.40
N VAL A 61 8.35 -21.83 0.24
CA VAL A 61 9.01 -21.63 -1.06
C VAL A 61 8.58 -20.32 -1.69
N ASP A 62 7.28 -20.03 -1.60
CA ASP A 62 6.67 -18.84 -2.16
C ASP A 62 5.74 -18.20 -1.13
N ARG A 63 5.75 -16.88 -1.07
CA ARG A 63 4.80 -16.06 -0.31
C ARG A 63 4.08 -15.12 -1.25
N THR A 64 2.83 -14.83 -0.96
CA THR A 64 2.03 -13.85 -1.69
C THR A 64 1.53 -12.80 -0.73
N LEU A 65 1.96 -11.55 -0.93
CA LEU A 65 1.36 -10.40 -0.24
C LEU A 65 0.12 -9.98 -1.02
N VAL A 66 -0.98 -9.78 -0.31
CA VAL A 66 -2.25 -9.30 -0.84
C VAL A 66 -2.62 -8.02 -0.14
N LEU A 67 -2.80 -6.97 -0.93
CA LEU A 67 -3.17 -5.64 -0.48
C LEU A 67 -4.58 -5.33 -0.98
N SER A 68 -5.44 -4.79 -0.11
CA SER A 68 -6.74 -4.30 -0.52
C SER A 68 -7.17 -3.09 0.28
N PHE A 69 -7.84 -2.16 -0.39
CA PHE A 69 -8.51 -1.03 0.22
C PHE A 69 -9.58 -0.45 -0.71
N GLN A 70 -10.43 0.42 -0.17
CA GLN A 70 -11.50 1.09 -0.89
C GLN A 70 -11.21 2.60 -0.96
N ILE A 71 -11.64 3.23 -2.05
CA ILE A 71 -11.62 4.67 -2.24
C ILE A 71 -13.01 5.14 -2.60
N GLU A 72 -13.52 6.13 -1.88
CA GLU A 72 -14.78 6.80 -2.18
C GLU A 72 -14.51 8.24 -2.61
N ALA A 73 -14.99 8.61 -3.79
CA ALA A 73 -14.98 9.98 -4.29
C ALA A 73 -16.26 10.74 -3.86
N VAL A 74 -16.22 12.07 -3.92
CA VAL A 74 -17.33 12.95 -3.51
C VAL A 74 -18.60 12.74 -4.35
N ASP A 75 -18.45 12.27 -5.59
CA ASP A 75 -19.56 11.98 -6.51
C ASP A 75 -20.16 10.57 -6.31
N ASN A 76 -19.90 9.95 -5.15
CA ASN A 76 -20.31 8.59 -4.77
C ASN A 76 -19.72 7.46 -5.64
N ARG A 77 -18.73 7.74 -6.51
CA ARG A 77 -17.98 6.67 -7.15
C ARG A 77 -17.11 5.96 -6.13
N THR A 78 -17.00 4.65 -6.27
CA THR A 78 -16.17 3.80 -5.41
C THR A 78 -15.20 3.01 -6.28
N LEU A 79 -13.92 3.02 -5.90
CA LEU A 79 -12.90 2.14 -6.43
C LEU A 79 -12.49 1.14 -5.35
N ILE A 80 -12.37 -0.14 -5.72
CA ILE A 80 -11.79 -1.17 -4.87
C ILE A 80 -10.44 -1.53 -5.47
N ILE A 81 -9.39 -1.36 -4.68
CA ILE A 81 -8.05 -1.80 -5.01
C ILE A 81 -7.86 -3.19 -4.38
N GLN A 82 -7.37 -4.12 -5.20
CA GLN A 82 -6.98 -5.45 -4.75
C GLN A 82 -5.78 -5.91 -5.58
N GLU A 83 -4.59 -5.77 -5.00
CA GLU A 83 -3.33 -6.12 -5.63
C GLU A 83 -2.66 -7.29 -4.91
N SER A 84 -1.85 -8.05 -5.65
CA SER A 84 -1.04 -9.10 -5.03
C SER A 84 0.28 -9.30 -5.74
N ILE A 85 1.32 -9.57 -4.96
CA ILE A 85 2.64 -9.88 -5.48
C ILE A 85 3.18 -11.13 -4.79
N SER A 86 3.70 -12.06 -5.60
CA SER A 86 4.35 -13.26 -5.10
C SER A 86 5.87 -13.10 -5.15
N SER A 87 6.54 -13.48 -4.07
CA SER A 87 8.00 -13.54 -4.03
C SER A 87 8.48 -14.85 -3.40
N PRO A 88 9.67 -15.33 -3.76
CA PRO A 88 10.22 -16.54 -3.17
C PRO A 88 10.71 -16.30 -1.73
N THR A 89 10.34 -17.18 -0.80
CA THR A 89 10.61 -17.04 0.64
C THR A 89 11.95 -17.66 1.05
N ASN A 90 13.07 -17.14 0.53
CA ASN A 90 14.41 -17.69 0.81
C ASN A 90 15.19 -16.94 1.93
N TYR A 91 14.51 -16.47 2.96
CA TYR A 91 15.15 -15.66 4.00
C TYR A 91 15.87 -16.50 5.05
N LEU A 92 17.14 -16.21 5.26
CA LEU A 92 17.95 -16.78 6.34
C LEU A 92 17.73 -16.06 7.68
N SER A 93 16.98 -14.94 7.70
CA SER A 93 16.66 -14.19 8.91
C SER A 93 15.31 -13.48 8.84
N SER A 94 14.66 -13.28 9.99
CA SER A 94 13.40 -12.53 10.12
C SER A 94 13.53 -11.06 9.70
N ASN A 95 14.69 -10.45 9.92
CA ASN A 95 14.94 -9.06 9.52
C ASN A 95 14.90 -8.90 8.00
N MET A 96 15.46 -9.85 7.26
CA MET A 96 15.42 -9.82 5.79
C MET A 96 13.99 -9.97 5.26
N ALA A 97 13.20 -10.86 5.87
CA ALA A 97 11.79 -11.03 5.50
C ALA A 97 10.98 -9.74 5.71
N ALA A 98 11.18 -9.07 6.85
CA ALA A 98 10.49 -7.82 7.17
C ALA A 98 10.87 -6.65 6.25
N GLU A 99 12.15 -6.55 5.85
CA GLU A 99 12.58 -5.53 4.90
C GLU A 99 12.02 -5.78 3.49
N GLU A 100 11.95 -7.04 3.06
CA GLU A 100 11.30 -7.33 1.78
C GLU A 100 9.78 -7.09 1.82
N ASP A 101 9.10 -7.37 2.95
CA ASP A 101 7.67 -7.02 3.09
C ASP A 101 7.41 -5.53 2.89
N LYS A 102 8.26 -4.67 3.44
CA LYS A 102 8.17 -3.22 3.23
C LYS A 102 8.38 -2.85 1.76
N TYR A 103 9.39 -3.43 1.13
CA TYR A 103 9.68 -3.19 -0.29
C TYR A 103 8.52 -3.63 -1.19
N LEU A 104 7.95 -4.82 -0.96
CA LEU A 104 6.83 -5.32 -1.76
C LEU A 104 5.55 -4.50 -1.53
N LEU A 105 5.31 -4.02 -0.30
CA LEU A 105 4.23 -3.09 -0.03
C LEU A 105 4.39 -1.77 -0.81
N GLU A 106 5.59 -1.21 -0.87
CA GLU A 106 5.87 0.00 -1.66
C GLU A 106 5.56 -0.22 -3.15
N VAL A 107 5.91 -1.39 -3.69
CA VAL A 107 5.59 -1.77 -5.07
C VAL A 107 4.08 -1.83 -5.29
N LEU A 108 3.34 -2.57 -4.45
CA LEU A 108 1.88 -2.69 -4.56
C LEU A 108 1.16 -1.35 -4.46
N LEU A 109 1.61 -0.48 -3.56
CA LEU A 109 1.05 0.87 -3.42
C LEU A 109 1.35 1.72 -4.65
N ALA A 110 2.55 1.65 -5.23
CA ALA A 110 2.89 2.36 -6.45
C ALA A 110 2.02 1.91 -7.65
N GLU A 111 1.76 0.60 -7.78
CA GLU A 111 0.85 0.05 -8.78
C GLU A 111 -0.59 0.55 -8.56
N SER A 112 -1.03 0.56 -7.30
CA SER A 112 -2.35 1.10 -6.92
C SER A 112 -2.48 2.57 -7.34
N CYS A 113 -1.44 3.39 -7.21
CA CYS A 113 -1.47 4.81 -7.59
C CYS A 113 -1.88 5.02 -9.06
N SER A 114 -1.42 4.16 -9.98
CA SER A 114 -1.80 4.28 -11.40
C SER A 114 -3.31 4.11 -11.58
N GLN A 115 -3.90 3.12 -10.92
CA GLN A 115 -5.34 2.86 -11.01
C GLN A 115 -6.16 3.98 -10.38
N ILE A 116 -5.66 4.57 -9.30
CA ILE A 116 -6.31 5.71 -8.65
C ILE A 116 -6.29 6.92 -9.58
N ILE A 117 -5.17 7.18 -10.25
CA ILE A 117 -5.04 8.26 -11.23
C ILE A 117 -6.03 8.07 -12.38
N ASP A 118 -6.15 6.84 -12.90
CA ASP A 118 -7.11 6.53 -13.97
C ASP A 118 -8.57 6.69 -13.51
N PHE A 119 -8.85 6.39 -12.24
CA PHE A 119 -10.19 6.52 -11.66
C PHE A 119 -10.62 7.98 -11.47
N ILE A 120 -9.68 8.88 -11.14
CA ILE A 120 -9.98 10.30 -10.89
C ILE A 120 -9.88 11.19 -12.14
N SER A 121 -9.22 10.71 -13.19
CA SER A 121 -9.12 11.38 -14.50
C SER A 121 -10.46 11.38 -15.23
#